data_AF-A0AAN7DY13-F1
#
_entry.id   AF-A0AAN7DY13-F1
#
_cell.length_a   1.000
_cell.length_b   1.000
_cell.length_c   1.000
_cell.angle_alpha   90.00
_cell.angle_beta   90.00
_cell.angle_gamma   90.00
#
_symmetry.space_group_name_H-M   'P 1'
#
loop_
_entity.id
_entity.type
_entity.pdbx_description
1 polymer ?
#
loop_
_entity_poly.entity_id
_entity_poly.type
_entity_poly.pdbx_seq_one_letter_code
_entity_poly.pdbx_strand_id
1 'polypeptide(L)'
;MPQSPGHATQPIVSRHVAVIGAGAAGLVTARELRREGHSVVVFERGDQVGGLWVYTPNVESDQIGLDPTRTTVHSSVYHSLRTNLPRDSMGFSDYPFVAKDDPDRDPRLFPGHREVMMYLQDFAREFGIDELVRLETEVVRVRFVEEEEKWKIKSKQRHKEMDEIFDAVVVCNGHYTQPLVSHVPGINKWSGKQMHSHNYRDPKPFQDQVVVLIGNSASAFDISRDLVGVAKEVHIAARTVKCETFGKQPAYDNLWLHPMVITFPMFELQSKWIAGVLSNRITLPSQEEMMEDVKALYSSLEASGTPKRETHALDDKQVKYNNWLADQCGCPAYEDWRMEMYYATIKGRLANLESYRDEWETQHLVLQAYDFIKPASNQVSDGCVFP
;
A
#
# COMPACT_ATOMS: atom_id res chain seq x y z
N MET A 1 43.16 -25.05 -18.64
CA MET A 1 41.84 -24.91 -18.00
C MET A 1 40.98 -24.09 -18.93
N PRO A 2 39.78 -24.55 -19.32
CA PRO A 2 38.89 -23.76 -20.15
C PRO A 2 38.33 -22.60 -19.32
N GLN A 3 38.41 -21.39 -19.89
CA GLN A 3 37.88 -20.16 -19.31
C GLN A 3 36.36 -20.27 -19.21
N SER A 4 35.82 -19.93 -18.04
CA SER A 4 34.38 -19.77 -17.81
C SER A 4 33.82 -18.77 -18.83
N PRO A 5 32.69 -19.06 -19.50
CA PRO A 5 32.07 -18.09 -20.40
C PRO A 5 31.61 -16.89 -19.56
N GLY A 6 32.20 -15.73 -19.82
CA GLY A 6 31.72 -14.48 -19.23
C GLY A 6 30.26 -14.27 -19.66
N HIS A 7 29.38 -14.05 -18.69
CA HIS A 7 28.05 -13.53 -18.96
C HIS A 7 28.22 -12.20 -19.67
N ALA A 8 27.97 -12.18 -20.99
CA ALA A 8 27.81 -10.93 -21.72
C ALA A 8 26.62 -10.20 -21.09
N THR A 9 26.90 -9.13 -20.35
CA THR A 9 25.89 -8.21 -19.83
C THR A 9 25.13 -7.65 -21.03
N GLN A 10 23.85 -8.01 -21.18
CA GLN A 10 23.02 -7.40 -22.22
C GLN A 10 23.01 -5.88 -22.04
N PRO A 11 23.04 -5.09 -23.12
CA PRO A 11 22.98 -3.65 -23.01
C PRO A 11 21.64 -3.23 -22.39
N ILE A 12 21.72 -2.53 -21.25
CA ILE A 12 20.57 -1.98 -20.54
C ILE A 12 19.85 -1.00 -21.49
N VAL A 13 18.55 -1.23 -21.73
CA VAL A 13 17.73 -0.38 -22.59
C VAL A 13 17.03 0.70 -21.77
N SER A 14 17.31 1.97 -22.05
CA SER A 14 16.54 3.07 -21.47
C SER A 14 15.17 3.19 -22.15
N ARG A 15 14.14 3.52 -21.36
CA ARG A 15 12.74 3.65 -21.79
C ARG A 15 12.19 4.95 -21.25
N HIS A 16 11.24 5.56 -21.95
CA HIS A 16 10.45 6.67 -21.44
C HIS A 16 9.17 6.14 -20.81
N VAL A 17 9.05 6.26 -19.49
CA VAL A 17 8.04 5.57 -18.68
C VAL A 17 7.14 6.56 -17.95
N ALA A 18 5.84 6.35 -18.06
CA ALA A 18 4.86 7.08 -17.26
C ALA A 18 4.49 6.29 -16.00
N VAL A 19 4.44 6.97 -14.86
CA VAL A 19 3.96 6.44 -13.59
C VAL A 19 2.68 7.18 -13.22
N ILE A 20 1.60 6.46 -12.92
CA ILE A 20 0.29 7.06 -12.61
C ILE A 20 0.04 7.00 -11.11
N GLY A 21 0.16 8.13 -10.43
CA GLY A 21 0.02 8.32 -8.99
C GLY A 21 1.37 8.49 -8.28
N ALA A 22 1.45 9.42 -7.33
CA ALA A 22 2.61 9.70 -6.49
C ALA A 22 2.34 9.37 -5.00
N GLY A 23 1.60 8.28 -4.76
CA GLY A 23 1.57 7.60 -3.47
C GLY A 23 2.85 6.78 -3.21
N ALA A 24 2.91 6.07 -2.08
CA ALA A 24 4.08 5.25 -1.73
C ALA A 24 4.56 4.32 -2.87
N ALA A 25 3.63 3.66 -3.58
CA ALA A 25 3.93 2.82 -4.72
C ALA A 25 4.57 3.60 -5.88
N GLY A 26 3.97 4.72 -6.30
CA GLY A 26 4.48 5.50 -7.42
C GLY A 26 5.81 6.19 -7.12
N LEU A 27 6.03 6.64 -5.88
CA LEU A 27 7.30 7.21 -5.47
C LEU A 27 8.43 6.18 -5.59
N VAL A 28 8.27 4.98 -4.99
CA VAL A 28 9.32 3.97 -5.08
C VAL A 28 9.48 3.43 -6.52
N THR A 29 8.40 3.34 -7.29
CA THR A 29 8.46 3.03 -8.73
C THR A 29 9.30 4.04 -9.50
N ALA A 30 9.08 5.34 -9.31
CA ALA A 30 9.84 6.38 -9.98
C ALA A 30 11.33 6.32 -9.61
N ARG A 31 11.65 6.05 -8.33
CA ARG A 31 13.03 5.84 -7.87
C ARG A 31 13.70 4.67 -8.58
N GLU A 32 13.08 3.49 -8.58
CA GLU A 32 13.69 2.29 -9.16
C GLU A 32 13.82 2.38 -10.67
N LEU A 33 12.82 2.93 -11.36
CA LEU A 33 12.91 3.18 -12.81
C LEU A 33 14.08 4.11 -13.15
N ARG A 34 14.25 5.20 -12.38
CA ARG A 34 15.37 6.13 -12.60
C ARG A 34 16.72 5.49 -12.27
N ARG A 35 16.81 4.68 -11.20
CA ARG A 35 18.04 3.93 -10.85
C ARG A 35 18.48 2.97 -11.95
N GLU A 36 17.52 2.37 -12.64
CA GLU A 36 17.77 1.47 -13.78
C GLU A 36 18.08 2.24 -15.09
N GLY A 37 18.05 3.57 -15.07
CA GLY A 37 18.41 4.41 -16.21
C GLY A 37 17.25 4.79 -17.13
N HIS A 38 16.00 4.60 -16.72
CA HIS A 38 14.82 5.04 -17.48
C HIS A 38 14.55 6.54 -17.31
N SER A 39 13.97 7.16 -18.34
CA SER A 39 13.37 8.49 -18.25
C SER A 39 11.96 8.36 -17.70
N VAL A 40 11.62 9.11 -16.65
CA VAL A 40 10.37 8.92 -15.90
C VAL A 40 9.58 10.21 -15.82
N VAL A 41 8.25 10.10 -16.00
CA VAL A 41 7.28 11.14 -15.67
C VAL A 41 6.24 10.55 -14.73
N VAL A 42 6.02 11.19 -13.58
CA VAL A 42 5.00 10.79 -12.62
C VAL A 42 3.82 11.77 -12.71
N PHE A 43 2.61 11.25 -12.92
CA PHE A 43 1.38 12.05 -12.94
C PHE A 43 0.65 11.91 -11.61
N GLU A 44 0.45 13.00 -10.89
CA GLU A 44 -0.29 13.03 -9.63
C GLU A 44 -1.45 14.02 -9.71
N ARG A 45 -2.66 13.56 -9.38
CA ARG A 45 -3.86 14.40 -9.43
C ARG A 45 -3.91 15.43 -8.29
N GLY A 46 -3.34 15.09 -7.14
CA GLY A 46 -3.23 15.95 -5.97
C GLY A 46 -2.19 17.04 -6.13
N ASP A 47 -2.18 17.96 -5.17
CA ASP A 47 -1.25 19.09 -5.05
C ASP A 47 0.01 18.74 -4.25
N GLN A 48 0.13 17.51 -3.76
CA GLN A 48 1.31 17.01 -3.07
C GLN A 48 1.45 15.49 -3.20
N VAL A 49 2.68 14.98 -2.99
CA VAL A 49 2.96 13.54 -2.92
C VAL A 49 2.47 12.91 -1.62
N GLY A 50 2.26 11.58 -1.64
CA GLY A 50 1.89 10.78 -0.47
C GLY A 50 0.62 9.94 -0.65
N GLY A 51 -0.22 10.26 -1.65
CA GLY A 51 -1.42 9.50 -1.99
C GLY A 51 -2.39 9.36 -0.81
N LEU A 52 -2.69 8.12 -0.41
CA LEU A 52 -3.59 7.82 0.71
C LEU A 52 -3.23 8.56 2.00
N TRP A 53 -1.94 8.73 2.29
CA TRP A 53 -1.44 9.31 3.54
C TRP A 53 -1.62 10.83 3.65
N VAL A 54 -2.04 11.49 2.57
CA VAL A 54 -2.39 12.91 2.59
C VAL A 54 -3.79 13.05 3.19
N TYR A 55 -3.87 13.33 4.48
CA TYR A 55 -5.13 13.55 5.17
C TYR A 55 -5.85 14.79 4.64
N THR A 56 -7.17 14.68 4.47
CA THR A 56 -8.05 15.81 4.21
C THR A 56 -9.33 15.67 5.04
N PRO A 57 -9.85 16.74 5.66
CA PRO A 57 -11.13 16.70 6.35
C PRO A 57 -12.31 16.58 5.37
N ASN A 58 -12.08 16.78 4.07
CA ASN A 58 -13.11 16.67 3.04
C ASN A 58 -13.56 15.20 2.88
N VAL A 59 -14.85 15.04 2.60
CA VAL A 59 -15.52 13.76 2.32
C VAL A 59 -16.26 13.85 1.00
N GLU A 60 -16.62 12.70 0.42
CA GLU A 60 -17.43 12.67 -0.80
C GLU A 60 -18.84 13.25 -0.55
N SER A 61 -19.44 13.84 -1.60
CA SER A 61 -20.80 14.39 -1.52
C SER A 61 -21.86 13.33 -1.26
N ASP A 62 -21.59 12.09 -1.66
CA ASP A 62 -22.36 10.89 -1.30
C ASP A 62 -21.62 10.12 -0.21
N GLN A 63 -22.23 9.99 0.96
CA GLN A 63 -21.63 9.33 2.13
C GLN A 63 -21.40 7.83 1.93
N ILE A 64 -22.12 7.19 0.99
CA ILE A 64 -21.95 5.77 0.66
C ILE A 64 -21.03 5.56 -0.54
N GLY A 65 -20.97 6.54 -1.44
CA GLY A 65 -20.09 6.56 -2.62
C GLY A 65 -20.59 5.72 -3.80
N LEU A 66 -21.90 5.57 -3.94
CA LEU A 66 -22.56 4.90 -5.07
C LEU A 66 -22.92 5.87 -6.21
N ASP A 67 -23.12 7.16 -5.91
CA ASP A 67 -23.39 8.17 -6.92
C ASP A 67 -22.16 8.34 -7.85
N PRO A 68 -22.28 8.09 -9.17
CA PRO A 68 -21.17 8.23 -10.10
C PRO A 68 -20.77 9.70 -10.34
N THR A 69 -21.63 10.67 -9.99
CA THR A 69 -21.39 12.11 -10.15
C THR A 69 -20.84 12.78 -8.89
N ARG A 70 -20.63 12.01 -7.82
CA ARG A 70 -20.15 12.53 -6.55
C ARG A 70 -18.78 13.19 -6.67
N THR A 71 -18.51 14.14 -5.77
CA THR A 71 -17.16 14.64 -5.58
C THR A 71 -16.29 13.50 -5.03
N THR A 72 -15.22 13.13 -5.73
CA THR A 72 -14.33 12.05 -5.28
C THR A 72 -13.22 12.60 -4.39
N VAL A 73 -12.91 11.88 -3.31
CA VAL A 73 -11.79 12.19 -2.41
C VAL A 73 -10.84 11.01 -2.45
N HIS A 74 -9.53 11.24 -2.58
CA HIS A 74 -8.59 10.11 -2.65
C HIS A 74 -8.41 9.42 -1.30
N SER A 75 -8.18 10.22 -0.26
CA SER A 75 -7.78 9.72 1.06
C SER A 75 -8.97 9.15 1.83
N SER A 76 -8.72 7.99 2.44
CA SER A 76 -9.60 7.33 3.40
C SER A 76 -9.10 7.48 4.84
N VAL A 77 -8.08 8.32 5.06
CA VAL A 77 -7.47 8.53 6.36
C VAL A 77 -8.37 9.42 7.22
N TYR A 78 -8.56 9.03 8.48
CA TYR A 78 -9.26 9.82 9.49
C TYR A 78 -8.26 10.44 10.48
N HIS A 79 -8.73 11.44 11.22
CA HIS A 79 -7.88 12.36 11.96
C HIS A 79 -6.95 11.67 12.96
N SER A 80 -7.47 10.70 13.71
CA SER A 80 -6.77 9.96 14.77
C SER A 80 -5.98 8.73 14.26
N LEU A 81 -5.97 8.45 12.94
CA LEU A 81 -5.36 7.25 12.39
C LEU A 81 -3.88 7.15 12.79
N ARG A 82 -3.54 6.03 13.44
CA ARG A 82 -2.17 5.56 13.68
C ARG A 82 -1.89 4.35 12.81
N THR A 83 -0.62 4.13 12.49
CA THR A 83 -0.21 2.92 11.79
C THR A 83 -0.70 1.68 12.54
N ASN A 84 -1.07 0.64 11.80
CA ASN A 84 -1.45 -0.66 12.34
C ASN A 84 -0.28 -1.67 12.30
N LEU A 85 0.88 -1.20 11.86
CA LEU A 85 2.17 -1.88 11.83
C LEU A 85 3.23 -0.95 12.46
N PRO A 86 4.26 -1.52 13.09
CA PRO A 86 5.38 -0.75 13.60
C PRO A 86 6.15 -0.10 12.45
N ARG A 87 6.62 1.14 12.65
CA ARG A 87 7.30 1.94 11.63
C ARG A 87 8.50 1.23 11.01
N ASP A 88 9.26 0.49 11.82
CA ASP A 88 10.43 -0.29 11.40
C ASP A 88 10.07 -1.29 10.31
N SER A 89 8.94 -1.98 10.46
CA SER A 89 8.45 -2.93 9.46
C SER A 89 7.95 -2.27 8.17
N MET A 90 7.56 -0.99 8.24
CA MET A 90 7.00 -0.24 7.12
C MET A 90 8.06 0.45 6.27
N GLY A 91 9.26 0.75 6.77
CA GLY A 91 10.29 1.45 5.99
C GLY A 91 10.71 0.70 4.71
N PHE A 92 11.13 1.43 3.68
CA PHE A 92 11.78 0.83 2.51
C PHE A 92 13.12 0.22 2.94
N SER A 93 13.62 -0.77 2.20
CA SER A 93 14.79 -1.55 2.61
C SER A 93 16.06 -0.68 2.78
N ASP A 94 16.25 0.29 1.89
CA ASP A 94 17.37 1.23 1.87
C ASP A 94 16.98 2.65 2.32
N TYR A 95 15.75 2.84 2.82
CA TYR A 95 15.32 4.09 3.44
C TYR A 95 14.50 3.79 4.71
N PRO A 96 15.19 3.53 5.84
CA PRO A 96 14.55 3.10 7.07
C PRO A 96 13.59 4.15 7.64
N PHE A 97 12.41 3.71 8.10
CA PHE A 97 11.42 4.60 8.71
C PHE A 97 11.67 4.74 10.22
N VAL A 98 12.79 5.38 10.58
CA VAL A 98 13.22 5.59 11.96
C VAL A 98 12.61 6.86 12.57
N ALA A 99 12.54 6.90 13.90
CA ALA A 99 12.19 8.12 14.62
C ALA A 99 13.26 9.19 14.40
N LYS A 100 12.82 10.44 14.23
CA LYS A 100 13.70 11.60 14.08
C LYS A 100 13.59 12.48 15.33
N ASP A 101 14.72 13.03 15.77
CA ASP A 101 14.77 14.00 16.87
C ASP A 101 14.37 15.39 16.36
N ASP A 102 13.08 15.54 16.09
CA ASP A 102 12.46 16.75 15.55
C ASP A 102 11.09 16.93 16.26
N PRO A 103 10.81 18.10 16.89
CA PRO A 103 9.54 18.36 17.56
C PRO A 103 8.29 18.20 16.69
N ASP A 104 8.42 18.37 15.37
CA ASP A 104 7.33 18.21 14.41
C ASP A 104 7.11 16.76 13.97
N ARG A 105 7.95 15.82 14.44
CA ARG A 105 7.88 14.39 14.11
C ARG A 105 7.25 13.59 15.24
N ASP A 106 6.62 12.48 14.87
CA ASP A 106 6.03 11.53 15.82
C ASP A 106 7.04 10.41 16.12
N PRO A 107 7.63 10.34 17.33
CA PRO A 107 8.66 9.36 17.66
C PRO A 107 8.10 7.98 17.99
N ARG A 108 6.77 7.80 18.07
CA ARG A 108 6.15 6.53 18.46
C ARG A 108 6.49 5.42 17.47
N LEU A 109 6.53 4.18 17.97
CA LEU A 109 6.67 2.97 17.14
C LEU A 109 5.49 2.81 16.17
N PHE A 110 4.29 3.15 16.62
CA PHE A 110 3.07 3.23 15.81
C PHE A 110 2.62 4.69 15.67
N PRO A 111 3.24 5.46 14.77
CA PRO A 111 3.00 6.89 14.67
C PRO A 111 1.65 7.20 13.99
N GLY A 112 1.24 8.46 14.05
CA GLY A 112 0.09 8.98 13.30
C GLY A 112 0.34 9.02 11.79
N HIS A 113 -0.74 9.09 11.00
CA HIS A 113 -0.67 9.16 9.53
C HIS A 113 0.21 10.30 9.00
N ARG A 114 0.27 11.44 9.69
CA ARG A 114 1.09 12.61 9.32
C ARG A 114 2.58 12.26 9.26
N GLU A 115 3.06 11.41 10.16
CA GLU A 115 4.46 10.98 10.18
C GLU A 115 4.79 10.11 8.96
N VAL A 116 3.86 9.25 8.53
CA VAL A 116 4.02 8.44 7.31
C VAL A 116 4.04 9.33 6.07
N MET A 117 3.16 10.34 6.00
CA MET A 117 3.17 11.34 4.93
C MET A 117 4.52 12.08 4.87
N MET A 118 5.03 12.53 6.02
CA MET A 118 6.32 13.22 6.10
C MET A 118 7.49 12.32 5.70
N TYR A 119 7.46 11.04 6.09
CA TYR A 119 8.44 10.05 5.64
C TYR A 119 8.44 9.88 4.12
N LEU A 120 7.27 9.80 3.48
CA LEU A 120 7.16 9.69 2.02
C LEU A 120 7.64 10.97 1.30
N GLN A 121 7.39 12.14 1.90
CA GLN A 121 7.90 13.41 1.37
C GLN A 121 9.42 13.52 1.53
N ASP A 122 9.98 13.06 2.66
CA ASP A 122 11.43 12.99 2.83
C ASP A 122 12.06 12.04 1.82
N PHE A 123 11.45 10.87 1.60
CA PHE A 123 11.87 9.91 0.59
C PHE A 123 11.87 10.54 -0.81
N ALA A 124 10.81 11.26 -1.17
CA ALA A 124 10.73 11.93 -2.47
C ALA A 124 11.84 12.97 -2.65
N ARG A 125 12.15 13.76 -1.61
CA ARG A 125 13.25 14.75 -1.63
C ARG A 125 14.63 14.10 -1.69
N GLU A 126 14.90 13.13 -0.81
CA GLU A 126 16.19 12.43 -0.69
C GLU A 126 16.60 11.83 -2.04
N PHE A 127 15.64 11.20 -2.71
CA PHE A 127 15.86 10.59 -4.01
C PHE A 127 15.47 11.53 -5.15
N GLY A 128 15.33 12.85 -4.98
CA GLY A 128 15.05 13.81 -6.07
C GLY A 128 13.89 13.42 -6.99
N ILE A 129 12.86 12.76 -6.45
CA ILE A 129 11.68 12.28 -7.18
C ILE A 129 10.71 13.42 -7.44
N ASP A 130 10.72 14.44 -6.59
CA ASP A 130 9.87 15.63 -6.72
C ASP A 130 10.01 16.29 -8.11
N GLU A 131 11.21 16.26 -8.69
CA GLU A 131 11.49 16.80 -10.03
C GLU A 131 10.82 15.99 -11.17
N LEU A 132 10.47 14.73 -10.91
CA LEU A 132 9.79 13.84 -11.86
C LEU A 132 8.27 13.95 -11.79
N VAL A 133 7.74 14.53 -10.70
CA VAL A 133 6.31 14.55 -10.39
C VAL A 133 5.65 15.80 -10.97
N ARG A 134 4.60 15.58 -11.77
CA ARG A 134 3.67 16.60 -12.24
C ARG A 134 2.42 16.56 -11.37
N LEU A 135 2.40 17.44 -10.38
CA LEU A 135 1.25 17.66 -9.50
C LEU A 135 0.08 18.31 -10.25
N GLU A 136 -1.10 18.26 -9.66
CA GLU A 136 -2.37 18.74 -10.22
C GLU A 136 -2.68 18.20 -11.64
N THR A 137 -2.12 17.04 -11.98
CA THR A 137 -2.17 16.46 -13.33
C THR A 137 -2.84 15.09 -13.30
N GLU A 138 -4.13 15.08 -13.61
CA GLU A 138 -4.95 13.87 -13.61
C GLU A 138 -4.81 13.12 -14.93
N VAL A 139 -4.49 11.83 -14.89
CA VAL A 139 -4.57 10.97 -16.08
C VAL A 139 -6.02 10.56 -16.31
N VAL A 140 -6.56 10.94 -17.46
CA VAL A 140 -7.97 10.70 -17.82
C VAL A 140 -8.13 9.58 -18.86
N ARG A 141 -7.07 9.24 -19.59
CA ARG A 141 -7.09 8.13 -20.56
C ARG A 141 -5.68 7.58 -20.80
N VAL A 142 -5.59 6.25 -20.88
CA VAL A 142 -4.41 5.52 -21.35
C VAL A 142 -4.86 4.64 -22.51
N ARG A 143 -4.15 4.68 -23.64
CA ARG A 143 -4.41 3.80 -24.78
C ARG A 143 -3.11 3.33 -25.41
N PHE A 144 -3.08 2.08 -25.84
CA PHE A 144 -1.99 1.59 -26.69
C PHE A 144 -2.22 2.08 -28.13
N VAL A 145 -1.14 2.47 -28.80
CA VAL A 145 -1.13 2.89 -30.20
C VAL A 145 -0.32 1.84 -30.97
N GLU A 146 -1.03 0.93 -31.63
CA GLU A 146 -0.43 -0.25 -32.28
C GLU A 146 0.62 0.12 -33.34
N GLU A 147 0.37 1.16 -34.14
CA GLU A 147 1.28 1.62 -35.20
C GLU A 147 2.65 2.10 -34.65
N GLU A 148 2.68 2.61 -33.42
CA GLU A 148 3.88 3.14 -32.77
C GLU A 148 4.48 2.17 -31.74
N GLU A 149 3.77 1.08 -31.43
CA GLU A 149 4.04 0.17 -30.30
C GLU A 149 4.26 0.90 -28.96
N LYS A 150 3.50 1.98 -28.74
CA LYS A 150 3.66 2.90 -27.60
C LYS A 150 2.33 3.21 -26.92
N TRP A 151 2.43 3.79 -25.74
CA TRP A 151 1.30 4.22 -24.93
C TRP A 151 1.06 5.71 -25.09
N LYS A 152 -0.15 6.07 -25.48
CA LYS A 152 -0.62 7.46 -25.44
C LYS A 152 -1.39 7.71 -24.15
N ILE A 153 -0.88 8.65 -23.36
CA ILE A 153 -1.50 9.12 -22.12
C ILE A 153 -2.11 10.48 -22.36
N LYS A 154 -3.41 10.58 -22.09
CA LYS A 154 -4.10 11.85 -21.97
C LYS A 154 -4.17 12.25 -20.50
N SER A 155 -3.59 13.40 -20.19
CA SER A 155 -3.66 14.01 -18.87
C SER A 155 -4.40 15.35 -18.92
N LYS A 156 -4.93 15.77 -17.77
CA LYS A 156 -5.63 17.02 -17.57
C LYS A 156 -4.99 17.75 -16.41
N GLN A 157 -4.43 18.92 -16.69
CA GLN A 157 -3.94 19.86 -15.69
C GLN A 157 -4.79 21.13 -15.77
N ARG A 158 -5.57 21.41 -14.71
CA ARG A 158 -6.54 22.50 -14.68
C ARG A 158 -7.54 22.42 -15.84
N HIS A 159 -7.48 23.35 -16.80
CA HIS A 159 -8.35 23.39 -17.99
C HIS A 159 -7.63 22.96 -19.28
N LYS A 160 -6.40 22.46 -19.19
CA LYS A 160 -5.63 22.01 -20.34
C LYS A 160 -5.54 20.50 -20.35
N GLU A 161 -5.88 19.91 -21.50
CA GLU A 161 -5.59 18.52 -21.79
C GLU A 161 -4.28 18.42 -22.55
N MET A 162 -3.48 17.42 -22.22
CA MET A 162 -2.20 17.13 -22.86
C MET A 162 -2.16 15.66 -23.24
N ASP A 163 -1.61 15.39 -24.41
CA ASP A 163 -1.39 14.05 -24.94
C ASP A 163 0.12 13.82 -25.04
N GLU A 164 0.61 12.76 -24.41
CA GLU A 164 2.02 12.39 -24.41
C GLU A 164 2.20 10.90 -24.73
N ILE A 165 3.33 10.56 -25.35
CA ILE A 165 3.65 9.21 -25.79
C ILE A 165 4.77 8.64 -24.92
N PHE A 166 4.58 7.41 -24.43
CA PHE A 166 5.51 6.70 -23.56
C PHE A 166 5.76 5.29 -24.10
N ASP A 167 6.94 4.75 -23.83
CA ASP A 167 7.28 3.37 -24.17
C ASP A 167 6.61 2.38 -23.21
N ALA A 168 6.39 2.78 -21.95
CA ALA A 168 5.73 1.97 -20.93
C ALA A 168 4.92 2.81 -19.94
N VAL A 169 3.97 2.16 -19.26
CA VAL A 169 3.11 2.76 -18.24
C VAL A 169 3.09 1.86 -17.01
N VAL A 170 3.34 2.43 -15.84
CA VAL A 170 3.20 1.75 -14.54
C VAL A 170 2.07 2.40 -13.76
N VAL A 171 1.05 1.62 -13.41
CA VAL A 171 -0.18 2.11 -12.76
C VAL A 171 -0.05 1.97 -11.24
N CYS A 172 0.02 3.10 -10.53
CA CYS A 172 0.21 3.19 -9.08
C CYS A 172 -0.92 4.00 -8.40
N ASN A 173 -2.14 3.94 -8.95
CA ASN A 173 -3.28 4.78 -8.57
C ASN A 173 -3.95 4.38 -7.24
N GLY A 174 -3.56 3.24 -6.67
CA GLY A 174 -4.11 2.69 -5.43
C GLY A 174 -5.53 2.12 -5.57
N HIS A 175 -5.94 1.36 -4.54
CA HIS A 175 -7.20 0.61 -4.52
C HIS A 175 -8.03 0.80 -3.24
N TYR A 176 -7.74 1.85 -2.46
CA TYR A 176 -8.45 2.17 -1.21
C TYR A 176 -9.34 3.42 -1.27
N THR A 177 -9.68 3.87 -2.49
CA THR A 177 -10.56 5.04 -2.71
C THR A 177 -11.98 4.64 -3.06
N GLN A 178 -12.17 3.74 -4.04
CA GLN A 178 -13.53 3.37 -4.48
C GLN A 178 -14.17 2.42 -3.45
N PRO A 179 -15.30 2.80 -2.81
CA PRO A 179 -15.93 1.99 -1.77
C PRO A 179 -16.56 0.71 -2.32
N LEU A 180 -16.48 -0.37 -1.54
CA LEU A 180 -17.23 -1.60 -1.78
C LEU A 180 -18.37 -1.69 -0.76
N VAL A 181 -19.59 -1.45 -1.21
CA VAL A 181 -20.77 -1.39 -0.34
C VAL A 181 -21.39 -2.77 -0.18
N SER A 182 -21.61 -3.18 1.07
CA SER A 182 -22.25 -4.46 1.40
C SER A 182 -23.75 -4.39 1.20
N HIS A 183 -24.35 -5.47 0.68
CA HIS A 183 -25.80 -5.60 0.63
C HIS A 183 -26.36 -5.96 2.02
N VAL A 184 -27.19 -5.08 2.58
CA VAL A 184 -27.87 -5.30 3.86
C VAL A 184 -29.36 -5.52 3.61
N PRO A 185 -29.95 -6.68 3.98
CA PRO A 185 -31.38 -6.91 3.80
C PRO A 185 -32.24 -5.84 4.47
N GLY A 186 -33.19 -5.27 3.71
CA GLY A 186 -34.10 -4.24 4.22
C GLY A 186 -33.51 -2.83 4.31
N ILE A 187 -32.27 -2.61 3.86
CA ILE A 187 -31.58 -1.31 3.98
C ILE A 187 -32.33 -0.13 3.35
N ASN A 188 -33.08 -0.37 2.27
CA ASN A 188 -33.89 0.65 1.60
C ASN A 188 -35.06 1.18 2.46
N LYS A 189 -35.44 0.44 3.51
CA LYS A 189 -36.49 0.85 4.46
C LYS A 189 -35.92 1.47 5.73
N TRP A 190 -34.59 1.47 5.89
CA TRP A 190 -33.92 1.98 7.07
C TRP A 190 -33.81 3.51 7.00
N SER A 191 -34.30 4.20 8.03
CA SER A 191 -34.38 5.67 8.08
C SER A 191 -33.17 6.35 8.70
N GLY A 192 -32.19 5.58 9.19
CA GLY A 192 -30.98 6.14 9.79
C GLY A 192 -29.95 6.63 8.76
N LYS A 193 -28.81 7.11 9.26
CA LYS A 193 -27.70 7.62 8.45
C LYS A 193 -26.75 6.51 8.01
N GLN A 194 -26.56 6.33 6.71
CA GLN A 194 -25.60 5.35 6.18
C GLN A 194 -24.33 6.08 5.76
N MET A 195 -23.17 5.48 6.01
CA MET A 195 -21.91 5.94 5.43
C MET A 195 -20.92 4.80 5.22
N HIS A 196 -20.04 4.94 4.23
CA HIS A 196 -18.88 4.07 4.06
C HIS A 196 -17.69 4.61 4.87
N SER A 197 -16.81 3.72 5.36
CA SER A 197 -15.62 4.09 6.14
C SER A 197 -14.65 5.04 5.41
N HIS A 198 -14.70 5.04 4.07
CA HIS A 198 -13.99 6.00 3.22
C HIS A 198 -14.27 7.47 3.62
N ASN A 199 -15.50 7.77 4.04
CA ASN A 199 -15.94 9.11 4.44
C ASN A 199 -15.85 9.35 5.96
N TYR A 200 -15.34 8.41 6.75
CA TYR A 200 -15.11 8.61 8.17
C TYR A 200 -13.90 9.54 8.39
N ARG A 201 -14.01 10.50 9.33
CA ARG A 201 -12.94 11.48 9.61
C ARG A 201 -12.70 11.76 11.08
N ASP A 202 -13.75 11.85 11.88
CA ASP A 202 -13.69 12.25 13.29
C ASP A 202 -14.87 11.57 14.02
N PRO A 203 -14.70 11.16 15.29
CA PRO A 203 -15.75 10.49 16.05
C PRO A 203 -16.84 11.44 16.59
N LYS A 204 -16.58 12.75 16.71
CA LYS A 204 -17.51 13.74 17.29
C LYS A 204 -18.93 13.71 16.70
N PRO A 205 -19.15 13.56 15.37
CA PRO A 205 -20.50 13.50 14.81
C PRO A 205 -21.35 12.30 15.30
N PHE A 206 -20.71 11.32 15.94
CA PHE A 206 -21.34 10.13 16.49
C PHE A 206 -21.60 10.23 18.00
N GLN A 207 -21.40 11.41 18.60
CA GLN A 207 -21.69 11.65 20.01
C GLN A 207 -23.11 11.21 20.35
N ASP A 208 -23.22 10.38 21.39
CA ASP A 208 -24.47 9.82 21.91
C ASP A 208 -25.31 9.02 20.89
N GLN A 209 -24.74 8.66 19.74
CA GLN A 209 -25.39 7.82 18.73
C GLN A 209 -25.22 6.32 19.04
N VAL A 210 -26.15 5.51 18.54
CA VAL A 210 -25.98 4.05 18.44
C VAL A 210 -25.45 3.76 17.03
N VAL A 211 -24.23 3.23 16.94
CA VAL A 211 -23.52 3.03 15.68
C VAL A 211 -23.37 1.53 15.39
N VAL A 212 -23.67 1.13 14.16
CA VAL A 212 -23.41 -0.24 13.66
C VAL A 212 -22.31 -0.18 12.61
N LEU A 213 -21.19 -0.86 12.86
CA LEU A 213 -20.07 -1.01 11.95
C LEU A 213 -20.15 -2.36 11.25
N ILE A 214 -20.19 -2.35 9.91
CA ILE A 214 -20.24 -3.57 9.10
C ILE A 214 -18.84 -3.85 8.54
N GLY A 215 -18.20 -4.90 9.06
CA GLY A 215 -16.85 -5.28 8.66
C GLY A 215 -16.07 -5.99 9.76
N ASN A 216 -15.05 -6.76 9.37
CA ASN A 216 -14.22 -7.56 10.27
C ASN A 216 -12.73 -7.44 9.92
N SER A 217 -12.25 -6.22 9.69
CA SER A 217 -10.86 -5.95 9.31
C SER A 217 -10.35 -4.66 9.93
N ALA A 218 -9.13 -4.24 9.59
CA ALA A 218 -8.40 -3.15 10.24
C ALA A 218 -9.24 -1.88 10.41
N SER A 219 -9.95 -1.42 9.37
CA SER A 219 -10.80 -0.23 9.45
C SER A 219 -11.94 -0.38 10.45
N ALA A 220 -12.60 -1.54 10.50
CA ALA A 220 -13.72 -1.76 11.41
C ALA A 220 -13.26 -1.75 12.88
N PHE A 221 -12.12 -2.38 13.19
CA PHE A 221 -11.54 -2.38 14.54
C PHE A 221 -11.03 -1.02 14.98
N ASP A 222 -10.40 -0.28 14.06
CA ASP A 222 -9.77 0.99 14.44
C ASP A 222 -10.80 2.11 14.55
N ILE A 223 -11.79 2.14 13.66
CA ILE A 223 -12.93 3.08 13.76
C ILE A 223 -13.81 2.74 14.97
N SER A 224 -14.05 1.46 15.28
CA SER A 224 -14.83 1.10 16.48
C SER A 224 -14.16 1.64 17.75
N ARG A 225 -12.84 1.48 17.88
CA ARG A 225 -12.06 2.05 18.99
C ARG A 225 -12.18 3.57 19.08
N ASP A 226 -12.08 4.25 17.94
CA ASP A 226 -12.20 5.71 17.86
C ASP A 226 -13.61 6.19 18.29
N LEU A 227 -14.64 5.38 18.03
CA LEU A 227 -16.03 5.66 18.40
C LEU A 227 -16.38 5.33 19.85
N VAL A 228 -15.75 4.33 20.48
CA VAL A 228 -16.13 3.84 21.83
C VAL A 228 -16.08 4.95 22.90
N GLY A 229 -15.16 5.92 22.77
CA GLY A 229 -15.07 7.04 23.70
C GLY A 229 -16.13 8.14 23.50
N VAL A 230 -16.97 8.05 22.46
CA VAL A 230 -17.83 9.15 21.99
C VAL A 230 -19.28 8.70 21.75
N ALA A 231 -19.47 7.54 21.13
CA ALA A 231 -20.79 6.99 20.83
C ALA A 231 -21.46 6.42 22.08
N LYS A 232 -22.80 6.39 22.09
CA LYS A 232 -23.58 5.76 23.16
C LYS A 232 -23.38 4.24 23.16
N GLU A 233 -23.44 3.64 21.98
CA GLU A 233 -23.24 2.21 21.76
C GLU A 233 -22.56 1.98 20.40
N VAL A 234 -21.64 1.02 20.34
CA VAL A 234 -20.97 0.60 19.10
C VAL A 234 -21.17 -0.90 18.92
N HIS A 235 -21.80 -1.29 17.81
CA HIS A 235 -22.11 -2.67 17.46
C HIS A 235 -21.31 -3.07 16.22
N ILE A 236 -20.57 -4.17 16.26
CA ILE A 236 -19.81 -4.68 15.10
C ILE A 236 -20.56 -5.86 14.50
N ALA A 237 -20.90 -5.77 13.21
CA ALA A 237 -21.53 -6.83 12.44
C ALA A 237 -20.52 -7.45 11.46
N ALA A 238 -20.28 -8.76 11.61
CA ALA A 238 -19.33 -9.52 10.81
C ALA A 238 -19.98 -10.74 10.15
N ARG A 239 -19.80 -10.90 8.83
CA ARG A 239 -20.37 -12.00 8.03
C ARG A 239 -19.88 -13.40 8.41
N THR A 240 -18.75 -13.50 9.12
CA THR A 240 -18.10 -14.76 9.53
C THR A 240 -18.59 -15.28 10.88
N VAL A 241 -19.59 -14.62 11.49
CA VAL A 241 -20.19 -14.98 12.78
C VAL A 241 -21.53 -15.68 12.55
N LYS A 242 -21.72 -16.91 13.07
CA LYS A 242 -23.02 -17.60 13.01
C LYS A 242 -24.04 -16.93 13.95
N CYS A 243 -25.30 -16.86 13.51
CA CYS A 243 -26.39 -16.04 14.09
C CYS A 243 -26.92 -16.49 15.48
N GLU A 244 -26.50 -17.64 16.02
CA GLU A 244 -27.17 -18.27 17.18
C GLU A 244 -26.23 -18.58 18.36
N THR A 245 -25.37 -17.64 18.78
CA THR A 245 -24.59 -17.83 20.01
C THR A 245 -24.30 -16.51 20.72
N PHE A 246 -25.26 -16.08 21.54
CA PHE A 246 -24.98 -15.13 22.62
C PHE A 246 -24.39 -15.92 23.80
N GLY A 247 -23.08 -15.72 24.02
CA GLY A 247 -22.28 -16.31 25.12
C GLY A 247 -21.48 -17.54 24.65
N LYS A 248 -20.16 -17.62 24.84
CA LYS A 248 -19.21 -16.88 25.67
C LYS A 248 -17.86 -17.04 24.99
N GLN A 249 -17.05 -16.00 24.96
CA GLN A 249 -15.63 -16.13 24.73
C GLN A 249 -14.99 -15.50 25.97
N PRO A 250 -13.80 -15.89 26.49
CA PRO A 250 -13.32 -15.15 27.66
C PRO A 250 -13.19 -13.67 27.24
N ALA A 251 -12.69 -13.45 26.01
CA ALA A 251 -12.93 -12.29 25.16
C ALA A 251 -12.57 -12.52 23.65
N TYR A 252 -12.65 -13.72 23.05
CA TYR A 252 -13.14 -13.98 21.65
C TYR A 252 -12.65 -15.30 20.89
N ASP A 253 -13.41 -16.43 20.80
CA ASP A 253 -13.31 -17.72 20.01
C ASP A 253 -13.66 -17.73 18.48
N ASN A 254 -14.06 -16.64 17.81
CA ASN A 254 -14.44 -16.69 16.38
C ASN A 254 -13.94 -15.50 15.53
N LEU A 255 -12.87 -14.86 15.99
CA LEU A 255 -12.24 -13.74 15.31
C LEU A 255 -11.17 -14.25 14.33
N TRP A 256 -11.42 -14.08 13.03
CA TRP A 256 -10.46 -14.38 11.97
C TRP A 256 -9.89 -13.05 11.45
N LEU A 257 -8.59 -12.83 11.64
CA LEU A 257 -7.85 -11.76 11.00
C LEU A 257 -7.16 -12.31 9.76
N HIS A 258 -7.44 -11.71 8.60
CA HIS A 258 -6.69 -11.97 7.39
C HIS A 258 -5.32 -11.28 7.48
N PRO A 259 -4.22 -11.94 7.09
CA PRO A 259 -2.92 -11.32 7.08
C PRO A 259 -2.90 -10.10 6.14
N MET A 260 -2.58 -8.94 6.71
CA MET A 260 -2.33 -7.72 5.97
C MET A 260 -0.99 -7.78 5.24
N VAL A 261 -0.87 -7.09 4.12
CA VAL A 261 0.39 -7.01 3.39
C VAL A 261 1.25 -5.87 3.95
N ILE A 262 2.55 -6.10 4.18
CA ILE A 262 3.56 -5.06 4.45
C ILE A 262 3.87 -4.38 3.12
N THR A 263 3.28 -3.21 2.91
CA THR A 263 3.11 -2.66 1.56
C THR A 263 4.37 -2.02 0.97
N PHE A 264 5.14 -1.24 1.74
CA PHE A 264 6.22 -0.42 1.17
C PHE A 264 7.39 -1.27 0.63
N PRO A 265 7.98 -2.24 1.38
CA PRO A 265 8.97 -3.15 0.83
C PRO A 265 8.47 -3.98 -0.37
N MET A 266 7.19 -4.36 -0.37
CA MET A 266 6.62 -5.07 -1.51
C MET A 266 6.54 -4.18 -2.76
N PHE A 267 6.10 -2.92 -2.61
CA PHE A 267 6.12 -1.94 -3.71
C PHE A 267 7.53 -1.71 -4.25
N GLU A 268 8.52 -1.69 -3.37
CA GLU A 268 9.93 -1.58 -3.75
C GLU A 268 10.38 -2.77 -4.62
N LEU A 269 10.14 -3.99 -4.17
CA LEU A 269 10.51 -5.21 -4.92
C LEU A 269 9.78 -5.33 -6.26
N GLN A 270 8.49 -5.02 -6.28
CA GLN A 270 7.72 -4.97 -7.53
C GLN A 270 8.29 -3.93 -8.51
N SER A 271 8.68 -2.76 -7.99
CA SER A 271 9.25 -1.68 -8.79
C SER A 271 10.64 -2.04 -9.34
N LYS A 272 11.49 -2.67 -8.54
CA LYS A 272 12.80 -3.21 -8.96
C LYS A 272 12.64 -4.22 -10.09
N TRP A 273 11.67 -5.13 -9.95
CA TRP A 273 11.40 -6.15 -10.96
C TRP A 273 10.89 -5.54 -12.26
N ILE A 274 9.92 -4.62 -12.18
CA ILE A 274 9.40 -3.90 -13.36
C ILE A 274 10.51 -3.11 -14.06
N ALA A 275 11.35 -2.39 -13.33
CA ALA A 275 12.48 -1.64 -13.90
C ALA A 275 13.45 -2.60 -14.62
N GLY A 276 13.85 -3.69 -13.96
CA GLY A 276 14.72 -4.71 -14.57
C GLY A 276 14.11 -5.35 -15.82
N VAL A 277 12.80 -5.54 -15.86
CA VAL A 277 12.10 -6.03 -17.07
C VAL A 277 12.16 -5.00 -18.19
N LEU A 278 11.84 -3.74 -17.91
CA LEU A 278 11.84 -2.67 -18.92
C LEU A 278 13.23 -2.36 -19.48
N SER A 279 14.26 -2.62 -18.68
CA SER A 279 15.66 -2.47 -19.08
C SER A 279 16.23 -3.67 -19.84
N ASN A 280 15.44 -4.74 -19.99
CA ASN A 280 15.85 -6.06 -20.49
C ASN A 280 16.90 -6.77 -19.61
N ARG A 281 17.14 -6.29 -18.38
CA ARG A 281 17.97 -7.02 -17.40
C ARG A 281 17.28 -8.30 -16.91
N ILE A 282 15.95 -8.28 -16.83
CA ILE A 282 15.12 -9.41 -16.43
C ILE A 282 14.25 -9.81 -17.62
N THR A 283 14.36 -11.07 -18.03
CA THR A 283 13.56 -11.62 -19.13
C THR A 283 12.24 -12.17 -18.59
N LEU A 284 11.13 -11.76 -19.18
CA LEU A 284 9.83 -12.38 -18.92
C LEU A 284 9.69 -13.71 -19.67
N PRO A 285 8.94 -14.68 -19.13
CA PRO A 285 8.46 -15.81 -19.91
C PRO A 285 7.64 -15.35 -21.12
N SER A 286 7.39 -16.27 -22.05
CA SER A 286 6.48 -16.00 -23.17
C SER A 286 5.07 -15.65 -22.68
N GLN A 287 4.30 -14.96 -23.53
CA GLN A 287 2.90 -14.63 -23.23
C GLN A 287 2.06 -15.88 -22.94
N GLU A 288 2.36 -17.00 -23.61
CA GLU A 288 1.68 -18.28 -23.42
C GLU A 288 1.99 -18.85 -22.03
N GLU A 289 3.27 -18.93 -21.64
CA GLU A 289 3.69 -19.41 -20.32
C GLU A 289 3.10 -18.55 -19.19
N MET A 290 3.12 -17.22 -19.33
CA MET A 290 2.50 -16.32 -18.35
C MET A 290 0.98 -16.56 -18.22
N MET A 291 0.29 -16.80 -19.35
CA MET A 291 -1.14 -17.08 -19.35
C MET A 291 -1.45 -18.46 -18.72
N GLU A 292 -0.59 -19.45 -18.94
CA GLU A 292 -0.69 -20.76 -18.29
C GLU A 292 -0.50 -20.67 -16.78
N ASP A 293 0.46 -19.89 -16.29
CA ASP A 293 0.67 -19.65 -14.86
C ASP A 293 -0.56 -19.01 -14.19
N VAL A 294 -1.16 -17.99 -14.83
CA VAL A 294 -2.41 -17.36 -14.34
C VAL A 294 -3.57 -18.35 -14.30
N LYS A 295 -3.71 -19.20 -15.34
CA LYS A 295 -4.74 -20.25 -15.38
C LYS A 295 -4.52 -21.29 -14.27
N ALA A 296 -3.27 -21.66 -14.00
CA ALA A 296 -2.91 -22.58 -12.94
C ALA A 296 -3.26 -21.98 -11.56
N LEU A 297 -2.95 -20.70 -11.34
CA LEU A 297 -3.36 -19.97 -10.13
C LEU A 297 -4.88 -19.99 -9.95
N TYR A 298 -5.65 -19.65 -10.98
CA TYR A 298 -7.12 -19.65 -10.89
C TYR A 298 -7.68 -21.05 -10.62
N SER A 299 -7.13 -22.07 -11.24
CA SER A 299 -7.52 -23.47 -10.98
C SER A 299 -7.24 -23.87 -9.53
N SER A 300 -6.12 -23.44 -8.96
CA SER A 300 -5.76 -23.67 -7.55
C SER A 300 -6.70 -22.92 -6.58
N LEU A 301 -7.05 -21.68 -6.89
CA LEU A 301 -8.00 -20.90 -6.09
C LEU A 301 -9.41 -21.53 -6.12
N GLU A 302 -9.86 -21.99 -7.28
CA GLU A 302 -11.14 -22.69 -7.41
C GLU A 302 -11.14 -24.02 -6.64
N ALA A 303 -10.08 -24.83 -6.77
CA ALA A 303 -9.95 -26.09 -6.06
C ALA A 303 -9.92 -25.94 -4.53
N SER A 304 -9.42 -24.82 -4.02
CA SER A 304 -9.42 -24.49 -2.58
C SER A 304 -10.70 -23.81 -2.09
N GLY A 305 -11.68 -23.57 -2.98
CA GLY A 305 -12.91 -22.85 -2.64
C GLY A 305 -12.68 -21.36 -2.35
N THR A 306 -11.54 -20.80 -2.76
CA THR A 306 -11.19 -19.40 -2.52
C THR A 306 -12.04 -18.49 -3.42
N PRO A 307 -12.81 -17.54 -2.85
CA PRO A 307 -13.64 -16.64 -3.65
C PRO A 307 -12.81 -15.72 -4.56
N LYS A 308 -13.29 -15.44 -5.78
CA LYS A 308 -12.59 -14.57 -6.75
C LYS A 308 -12.16 -13.19 -6.22
N ARG A 309 -12.90 -12.61 -5.28
CA ARG A 309 -12.53 -11.32 -4.67
C ARG A 309 -11.23 -11.37 -3.85
N GLU A 310 -10.79 -12.56 -3.44
CA GLU A 310 -9.58 -12.80 -2.65
C GLU A 310 -8.38 -13.18 -3.55
N THR A 311 -8.50 -13.09 -4.87
CA THR A 311 -7.45 -13.51 -5.82
C THR A 311 -6.09 -12.86 -5.56
N HIS A 312 -6.08 -11.60 -5.10
CA HIS A 312 -4.87 -10.84 -4.80
C HIS A 312 -4.54 -10.79 -3.30
N ALA A 313 -5.27 -11.52 -2.46
CA ALA A 313 -4.93 -11.67 -1.06
C ALA A 313 -3.69 -12.56 -0.95
N LEU A 314 -2.54 -11.95 -0.65
CA LEU A 314 -1.28 -12.67 -0.49
C LEU A 314 -1.22 -13.38 0.85
N ASP A 315 -1.82 -12.81 1.90
CA ASP A 315 -1.88 -13.41 3.23
C ASP A 315 -0.49 -13.91 3.70
N ASP A 316 -0.37 -15.19 4.09
CA ASP A 316 0.87 -15.86 4.48
C ASP A 316 1.85 -16.08 3.31
N LYS A 317 1.38 -15.98 2.07
CA LYS A 317 2.19 -16.14 0.84
C LYS A 317 3.04 -14.90 0.55
N GLN A 318 2.84 -13.79 1.25
CA GLN A 318 3.62 -12.56 1.05
C GLN A 318 5.13 -12.82 1.12
N VAL A 319 5.59 -13.61 2.09
CA VAL A 319 7.04 -13.88 2.27
C VAL A 319 7.61 -14.56 1.04
N LYS A 320 6.91 -15.61 0.56
CA LYS A 320 7.31 -16.35 -0.64
C LYS A 320 7.30 -15.44 -1.88
N TYR A 321 6.29 -14.59 -2.01
CA TYR A 321 6.18 -13.64 -3.10
C TYR A 321 7.32 -12.61 -3.11
N ASN A 322 7.60 -12.00 -1.96
CA ASN A 322 8.68 -11.02 -1.82
C ASN A 322 10.05 -11.65 -2.04
N ASN A 323 10.31 -12.84 -1.49
CA ASN A 323 11.56 -13.56 -1.73
C ASN A 323 11.74 -13.97 -3.19
N TRP A 324 10.66 -14.36 -3.86
CA TRP A 324 10.69 -14.63 -5.30
C TRP A 324 11.06 -13.35 -6.08
N LEU A 325 10.44 -12.21 -5.80
CA LEU A 325 10.81 -10.94 -6.44
C LEU A 325 12.26 -10.54 -6.16
N ALA A 326 12.72 -10.70 -4.92
CA ALA A 326 14.10 -10.38 -4.53
C ALA A 326 15.11 -11.23 -5.32
N ASP A 327 14.86 -12.54 -5.45
CA ASP A 327 15.65 -13.46 -6.26
C ASP A 327 15.69 -13.02 -7.73
N GLN A 328 14.54 -12.71 -8.33
CA GLN A 328 14.48 -12.21 -9.71
C GLN A 328 15.26 -10.90 -9.90
N CYS A 329 15.32 -10.05 -8.88
CA CYS A 329 16.02 -8.78 -8.93
C CYS A 329 17.51 -8.87 -8.59
N GLY A 330 18.00 -10.03 -8.12
CA GLY A 330 19.36 -10.18 -7.56
C GLY A 330 19.56 -9.40 -6.26
N CYS A 331 18.49 -9.21 -5.48
CA CYS A 331 18.50 -8.49 -4.21
C CYS A 331 18.61 -9.47 -3.01
N PRO A 332 19.06 -9.00 -1.84
CA PRO A 332 18.97 -9.79 -0.61
C PRO A 332 17.54 -10.26 -0.36
N ALA A 333 17.41 -11.44 0.25
CA ALA A 333 16.12 -11.97 0.68
C ALA A 333 15.42 -11.01 1.66
N TYR A 334 14.09 -11.09 1.69
CA TYR A 334 13.25 -10.35 2.61
C TYR A 334 13.66 -10.63 4.06
N GLU A 335 13.77 -9.60 4.89
CA GLU A 335 14.40 -9.74 6.21
C GLU A 335 13.49 -10.51 7.18
N ASP A 336 14.00 -11.59 7.79
CA ASP A 336 13.22 -12.44 8.71
C ASP A 336 12.63 -11.65 9.88
N TRP A 337 13.41 -10.74 10.47
CA TRP A 337 12.96 -9.89 11.59
C TRP A 337 11.72 -9.07 11.24
N ARG A 338 11.56 -8.67 9.97
CA ARG A 338 10.43 -7.86 9.51
C ARG A 338 9.14 -8.68 9.54
N MET A 339 9.24 -9.96 9.18
CA MET A 339 8.12 -10.90 9.26
C MET A 339 7.82 -11.32 10.69
N GLU A 340 8.84 -11.58 11.50
CA GLU A 340 8.66 -11.85 12.93
C GLU A 340 7.96 -10.68 13.64
N MET A 341 8.37 -9.45 13.33
CA MET A 341 7.76 -8.23 13.88
C MET A 341 6.31 -8.07 13.40
N TYR A 342 6.03 -8.38 12.14
CA TYR A 342 4.68 -8.41 11.61
C TYR A 342 3.81 -9.43 12.35
N TYR A 343 4.23 -10.69 12.44
CA TYR A 343 3.47 -11.74 13.12
C TYR A 343 3.27 -11.42 14.60
N ALA A 344 4.29 -10.89 15.27
CA ALA A 344 4.19 -10.43 16.65
C ALA A 344 3.18 -9.28 16.80
N THR A 345 3.13 -8.36 15.85
CA THR A 345 2.13 -7.27 15.82
C THR A 345 0.72 -7.82 15.62
N ILE A 346 0.52 -8.77 14.71
CA ILE A 346 -0.79 -9.43 14.52
C ILE A 346 -1.22 -10.14 15.80
N LYS A 347 -0.30 -10.86 16.46
CA LYS A 347 -0.55 -11.55 17.72
C LYS A 347 -0.89 -10.59 18.85
N GLY A 348 -0.13 -9.51 19.00
CA GLY A 348 -0.38 -8.46 20.01
C GLY A 348 -1.73 -7.79 19.79
N ARG A 349 -2.06 -7.48 18.53
CA ARG A 349 -3.37 -6.94 18.15
C ARG A 349 -4.53 -7.88 18.48
N LEU A 350 -4.35 -9.20 18.29
CA LEU A 350 -5.35 -10.21 18.67
C LEU A 350 -5.51 -10.33 20.19
N ALA A 351 -4.42 -10.22 20.93
CA ALA A 351 -4.42 -10.35 22.38
C ALA A 351 -4.99 -9.12 23.10
N ASN A 352 -4.64 -7.91 22.63
CA ASN A 352 -5.12 -6.66 23.19
C ASN A 352 -5.29 -5.59 22.11
N LEU A 353 -6.49 -5.55 21.52
CA LEU A 353 -6.82 -4.58 20.48
C LEU A 353 -6.68 -3.13 20.93
N GLU A 354 -6.82 -2.83 22.23
CA GLU A 354 -6.79 -1.46 22.76
C GLU A 354 -5.36 -0.94 22.92
N SER A 355 -4.46 -1.74 23.53
CA SER A 355 -3.12 -1.27 23.89
C SER A 355 -1.98 -1.75 22.99
N TYR A 356 -2.18 -2.62 21.98
CA TYR A 356 -1.07 -3.20 21.18
C TYR A 356 -0.11 -2.18 20.53
N ARG A 357 -0.57 -0.93 20.34
CA ARG A 357 0.24 0.15 19.77
C ARG A 357 1.09 0.90 20.77
N ASP A 358 0.84 0.67 22.06
CA ASP A 358 1.40 1.37 23.23
C ASP A 358 2.09 0.39 24.19
N GLU A 359 1.72 -0.90 24.16
CA GLU A 359 2.29 -2.01 24.93
C GLU A 359 2.71 -3.15 23.99
N TRP A 360 4.01 -3.45 23.91
CA TRP A 360 4.55 -4.51 23.05
C TRP A 360 5.79 -5.19 23.66
N GLU A 361 5.89 -6.51 23.49
CA GLU A 361 7.01 -7.34 23.97
C GLU A 361 8.08 -7.61 22.88
N THR A 362 8.14 -6.77 21.83
CA THR A 362 9.00 -6.96 20.65
C THR A 362 10.28 -6.13 20.67
N GLN A 363 10.71 -5.63 21.85
CA GLN A 363 11.88 -4.75 21.97
C GLN A 363 13.17 -5.38 21.41
N HIS A 364 13.31 -6.70 21.46
CA HIS A 364 14.43 -7.42 20.86
C HIS A 364 14.41 -7.40 19.31
N LEU A 365 13.23 -7.45 18.68
CA LEU A 365 13.09 -7.34 17.22
C LEU A 365 13.37 -5.92 16.73
N VAL A 366 13.00 -4.92 17.54
CA VAL A 366 13.37 -3.52 17.28
C VAL A 366 14.88 -3.36 17.29
N LEU A 367 15.59 -3.95 18.25
CA LEU A 367 17.06 -3.93 18.29
C LEU A 367 17.69 -4.63 17.07
N GLN A 368 17.16 -5.77 16.64
CA GLN A 368 17.62 -6.45 15.42
C GLN A 368 17.40 -5.59 14.16
N ALA A 369 16.26 -4.92 14.06
CA ALA A 369 16.00 -3.96 12.98
C ALA A 369 17.06 -2.85 12.99
N TYR A 370 17.34 -2.24 14.14
CA TYR A 370 18.38 -1.20 14.27
C TYR A 370 19.78 -1.70 13.90
N ASP A 371 20.14 -2.93 14.28
CA ASP A 371 21.45 -3.49 13.93
C ASP A 371 21.57 -3.85 12.45
N PHE A 372 20.47 -4.18 11.78
CA PHE A 372 20.41 -4.29 10.31
C PHE A 372 20.46 -2.92 9.61
N ILE A 373 19.83 -1.91 10.19
CA ILE A 373 19.73 -0.54 9.65
C ILE A 373 21.05 0.23 9.78
N LYS A 374 21.78 0.09 10.89
CA LYS A 374 23.03 0.82 11.16
C LYS A 374 24.09 0.68 10.05
N PRO A 375 24.40 -0.52 9.51
CA PRO A 375 25.34 -0.68 8.39
C PRO A 375 24.93 0.09 7.13
N ALA A 376 23.64 0.17 6.81
CA ALA A 376 23.15 0.85 5.61
C ALA A 376 23.30 2.38 5.69
N SER A 377 23.14 2.96 6.88
CA SER A 377 23.28 4.41 7.09
C SER A 377 24.72 4.94 6.94
N ASN A 378 25.73 4.07 7.10
CA ASN A 378 27.15 4.43 6.97
C ASN A 378 27.71 4.24 5.54
N GLN A 379 26.91 3.79 4.57
CA GLN A 379 27.34 3.60 3.17
C GLN A 379 26.90 4.72 2.22
N VAL A 380 26.28 5.80 2.72
CA VAL A 380 25.81 6.92 1.88
C VAL A 380 26.96 7.87 1.45
N SER A 381 28.21 7.63 1.86
CA SER A 381 29.33 8.53 1.53
C SER A 381 30.28 8.09 0.42
N ASP A 382 30.21 6.86 -0.11
CA ASP A 382 31.11 6.45 -1.19
C ASP A 382 30.33 6.04 -2.43
N GLY A 383 30.37 6.93 -3.43
CA GLY A 383 29.77 6.70 -4.73
C GLY A 383 30.24 5.39 -5.35
N CYS A 384 29.31 4.47 -5.56
CA CYS A 384 29.49 3.36 -6.49
C CYS A 384 29.59 3.92 -7.91
N VAL A 385 30.80 4.27 -8.31
CA VAL A 385 31.20 4.26 -9.72
C VAL A 385 31.34 2.79 -10.10
N PHE A 386 30.43 2.29 -10.93
CA PHE A 386 30.63 0.99 -11.58
C PHE A 386 31.56 1.17 -12.80
N PRO A 387 32.42 0.17 -13.10
CA PRO A 387 33.33 0.20 -14.24
C PRO A 387 32.62 0.25 -15.60
#